data_AF-A0A936VVE3-F1
#
_entry.id   AF-A0A936VVE3-F1
#
_cell.length_a   1.000
_cell.length_b   1.000
_cell.length_c   1.000
_cell.angle_alpha   90.00
_cell.angle_beta   90.00
_cell.angle_gamma   90.00
#
_symmetry.space_group_name_H-M   'P 1'
#
loop_
_entity.id
_entity.type
_entity.pdbx_description
1 polymer ?
#
loop_
_entity_poly.entity_id
_entity_poly.type
_entity_poly.pdbx_seq_one_letter_code
_entity_poly.pdbx_strand_id
1 'polypeptide(L)'
;MKANQEDITVDEIRNRLMGKDEASKKHAITISELCELHNHQYEGLVGIEIGKITFNRYKLYKGRILDFLVYKYQVSDIQIDLIKYSFAMEYEIYLKSIVKLHQNHWSSLCNI
;
A
#
# COMPACT_ATOMS: atom_id res chain seq x y z
N MET A 1 -40.02 14.20 17.06
CA MET A 1 -38.55 14.07 16.93
C MET A 1 -38.09 13.19 18.08
N LYS A 2 -37.70 11.93 17.85
CA LYS A 2 -37.14 11.06 18.91
C LYS A 2 -35.64 10.96 18.68
N ALA A 3 -34.87 11.44 19.66
CA ALA A 3 -33.43 11.29 19.73
C ALA A 3 -33.12 9.88 20.24
N ASN A 4 -32.30 9.12 19.50
CA ASN A 4 -31.69 7.90 20.03
C ASN A 4 -30.59 8.33 21.00
N GLN A 5 -30.84 8.18 22.30
CA GLN A 5 -29.79 8.15 23.30
C GLN A 5 -29.30 6.71 23.38
N GLU A 6 -28.19 6.41 22.72
CA GLU A 6 -27.43 5.20 22.99
C GLU A 6 -26.69 5.41 24.31
N ASP A 7 -26.96 4.56 25.30
CA ASP A 7 -26.31 4.58 26.61
C ASP A 7 -24.84 4.16 26.45
N ILE A 8 -23.95 5.14 26.40
CA ILE A 8 -22.51 4.90 26.36
C ILE A 8 -22.07 4.37 27.73
N THR A 9 -21.51 3.16 27.75
CA THR A 9 -21.12 2.50 29.01
C THR A 9 -19.77 3.05 29.49
N VAL A 10 -19.55 3.07 30.81
CA VAL A 10 -18.29 3.55 31.42
C VAL A 10 -17.07 2.81 30.87
N ASP A 11 -17.21 1.54 30.53
CA ASP A 11 -16.18 0.73 29.88
C ASP A 11 -15.85 1.20 28.46
N GLU A 12 -16.82 1.69 27.69
CA GLU A 12 -16.58 2.24 26.35
C GLU A 12 -15.82 3.57 26.44
N ILE A 13 -16.19 4.44 27.38
CA ILE A 13 -15.46 5.69 27.64
C ILE A 13 -14.02 5.38 28.09
N ARG A 14 -13.85 4.37 28.95
CA ARG A 14 -12.54 3.92 29.43
C ARG A 14 -11.69 3.34 28.29
N ASN A 15 -12.27 2.54 27.40
CA ASN A 15 -11.56 1.96 26.27
C ASN A 15 -11.14 3.02 25.24
N ARG A 16 -11.99 4.03 25.02
CA ARG A 16 -11.70 5.18 24.16
C ARG A 16 -10.59 6.07 24.71
N LEU A 17 -10.58 6.31 26.02
CA LEU A 17 -9.53 7.08 26.72
C LEU A 17 -8.20 6.32 26.82
N MET A 18 -8.23 4.99 26.96
CA MET A 18 -7.03 4.16 27.08
C MET A 18 -6.48 3.69 25.72
N GLY A 19 -7.01 4.17 24.60
CA GLY A 19 -6.58 3.79 23.25
C GLY A 19 -6.84 2.31 22.92
N LYS A 20 -7.67 1.61 23.69
CA LYS A 20 -7.98 0.19 23.47
C LYS A 20 -9.00 -0.04 22.35
N ASP A 21 -9.73 1.00 21.94
CA ASP A 21 -10.57 0.97 20.73
C ASP A 21 -9.75 0.97 19.43
N GLU A 22 -8.45 1.33 19.48
CA GLU A 22 -7.53 1.27 18.34
C GLU A 22 -7.16 -0.18 17.97
N ALA A 23 -7.27 -1.14 18.88
CA ALA A 23 -7.00 -2.55 18.58
C ALA A 23 -8.09 -3.19 17.69
N SER A 24 -9.29 -2.59 17.63
CA SER A 24 -10.42 -3.07 16.83
C SER A 24 -10.60 -2.31 15.52
N LYS A 25 -10.02 -1.11 15.39
CA LYS A 25 -9.72 -0.53 14.07
C LYS A 25 -8.47 -1.22 13.57
N LYS A 26 -8.62 -2.30 12.79
CA LYS A 26 -7.56 -2.72 11.87
C LYS A 26 -7.03 -1.45 11.21
N HIS A 27 -5.79 -1.07 11.51
CA HIS A 27 -5.16 0.11 10.92
C HIS A 27 -5.11 -0.15 9.42
N ALA A 28 -6.10 0.37 8.69
CA ALA A 28 -6.30 0.08 7.28
C ALA A 28 -5.30 0.93 6.50
N ILE A 29 -4.07 0.42 6.41
CA ILE A 29 -2.98 1.01 5.64
C ILE A 29 -3.34 0.97 4.15
N THR A 30 -2.99 2.04 3.43
CA THR A 30 -3.17 2.11 1.98
C THR A 30 -1.97 1.54 1.22
N ILE A 31 -2.15 1.32 -0.09
CA ILE A 31 -1.04 0.93 -0.96
C ILE A 31 0.05 2.00 -0.97
N SER A 32 -0.32 3.29 -1.05
CA SER A 32 0.68 4.36 -1.05
C SER A 32 1.50 4.36 0.24
N GLU A 33 0.85 4.28 1.39
CA GLU A 33 1.49 4.27 2.71
C GLU A 33 2.42 3.05 2.87
N LEU A 34 1.98 1.87 2.43
CA LEU A 34 2.83 0.68 2.47
C LEU A 34 4.08 0.85 1.58
N CYS A 35 3.91 1.41 0.38
CA CYS A 35 5.04 1.67 -0.51
C CYS A 35 6.00 2.72 0.06
N GLU A 36 5.49 3.73 0.77
CA GLU A 36 6.31 4.74 1.46
C GLU A 36 7.07 4.13 2.62
N LEU A 37 6.42 3.33 3.45
CA LEU A 37 7.06 2.61 4.55
C LEU A 37 8.19 1.71 4.02
N HIS A 38 7.92 0.94 2.96
CA HIS A 38 8.94 0.11 2.32
C HIS A 38 10.11 0.97 1.81
N ASN A 39 9.85 2.03 1.05
CA ASN A 39 10.91 2.88 0.52
C ASN A 39 11.74 3.54 1.65
N HIS A 40 11.10 3.97 2.72
CA HIS A 40 11.79 4.59 3.85
C HIS A 40 12.72 3.60 4.57
N GLN A 41 12.26 2.37 4.79
CA GLN A 41 13.08 1.29 5.38
C GLN A 41 14.30 0.97 4.52
N TYR A 42 14.12 0.89 3.20
CA TYR A 42 15.19 0.53 2.27
C TYR A 42 16.12 1.71 1.92
N GLU A 43 15.70 2.96 2.12
CA GLU A 43 16.55 4.13 1.92
C GLU A 43 17.79 4.08 2.81
N GLY A 44 17.64 3.62 4.06
CA GLY A 44 18.76 3.45 5.00
C GLY A 44 19.75 2.35 4.61
N LEU A 45 19.36 1.45 3.69
CA LEU A 45 20.21 0.35 3.20
C LEU A 45 20.97 0.72 1.92
N VAL A 46 20.74 1.91 1.35
CA VAL A 46 21.38 2.35 0.12
C VAL A 46 22.87 2.56 0.33
N GLY A 47 23.69 1.86 -0.45
CA GLY A 47 25.15 1.87 -0.32
C GLY A 47 25.69 0.91 0.75
N ILE A 48 24.81 0.21 1.48
CA ILE A 48 25.17 -0.88 2.40
C ILE A 48 24.83 -2.22 1.75
N GLU A 49 23.54 -2.45 1.49
CA GLU A 49 23.02 -3.70 0.95
C GLU A 49 22.36 -3.53 -0.42
N ILE A 50 21.84 -2.33 -0.72
CA ILE A 50 21.19 -2.06 -2.00
C ILE A 50 21.89 -0.94 -2.77
N GLY A 51 21.98 -1.10 -4.09
CA GLY A 51 22.46 -0.06 -4.98
C GLY A 51 21.41 1.06 -5.19
N LYS A 52 21.87 2.27 -5.51
CA LYS A 52 21.01 3.41 -5.86
C LYS A 52 20.05 3.11 -7.03
N ILE A 53 20.50 2.31 -7.99
CA ILE A 53 19.67 1.87 -9.13
C ILE A 53 18.49 1.04 -8.63
N THR A 54 18.74 0.08 -7.73
CA THR A 54 17.71 -0.76 -7.11
C THR A 54 16.71 0.08 -6.32
N PHE A 55 17.19 1.02 -5.51
CA PHE A 55 16.31 1.91 -4.76
C PHE A 55 15.44 2.81 -5.66
N ASN A 56 16.01 3.35 -6.74
CA ASN A 56 15.25 4.12 -7.73
C ASN A 56 14.14 3.28 -8.38
N ARG A 57 14.35 1.96 -8.54
CA ARG A 57 13.32 1.05 -9.03
C ARG A 57 12.16 0.93 -8.03
N TYR A 58 12.42 0.86 -6.72
CA TYR A 58 11.34 0.82 -5.72
C TYR A 58 10.45 2.06 -5.77
N LYS A 59 11.05 3.25 -5.91
CA LYS A 59 10.31 4.50 -6.13
C LYS A 59 9.47 4.46 -7.40
N LEU A 60 10.04 3.94 -8.50
CA LEU A 60 9.35 3.80 -9.77
C LEU A 60 8.20 2.79 -9.69
N TYR A 61 8.35 1.70 -8.93
CA TYR A 61 7.29 0.73 -8.70
C TYR A 61 6.13 1.33 -7.93
N LYS A 62 6.37 2.15 -6.91
CA LYS A 62 5.32 2.91 -6.21
C LYS A 62 4.48 3.70 -7.22
N GLY A 63 5.12 4.49 -8.07
CA GLY A 63 4.43 5.29 -9.09
C GLY A 63 3.56 4.43 -10.01
N ARG A 64 4.10 3.32 -10.52
CA ARG A 64 3.37 2.41 -11.43
C ARG A 64 2.15 1.75 -10.79
N ILE A 65 2.23 1.39 -9.51
CA ILE A 65 1.09 0.82 -8.80
C ILE A 65 0.00 1.88 -8.67
N LEU A 66 0.34 3.12 -8.31
CA LEU A 66 -0.64 4.21 -8.23
C LEU A 66 -1.24 4.57 -9.60
N ASP A 67 -0.44 4.59 -10.66
CA ASP A 67 -0.93 4.78 -12.04
C ASP A 67 -1.91 3.68 -12.45
N PHE A 68 -1.66 2.43 -12.03
CA PHE A 68 -2.58 1.33 -12.25
C PHE A 68 -3.90 1.53 -11.48
N LEU A 69 -3.85 2.03 -10.25
CA LEU A 69 -5.06 2.33 -9.47
C LEU A 69 -5.94 3.35 -10.18
N VAL A 70 -5.32 4.43 -10.68
CA VAL A 70 -6.02 5.46 -11.45
C VAL A 70 -6.58 4.85 -12.74
N TYR A 71 -5.78 4.08 -13.48
CA TYR A 71 -6.21 3.45 -14.73
C TYR A 71 -7.41 2.50 -14.56
N LYS A 72 -7.32 1.57 -13.60
CA LYS A 72 -8.26 0.46 -13.47
C LYS A 72 -9.46 0.78 -12.59
N TYR A 73 -9.23 1.46 -11.47
CA TYR A 73 -10.22 1.68 -10.43
C TYR A 73 -10.68 3.15 -10.36
N GLN A 74 -10.04 4.06 -11.11
CA GLN A 74 -10.35 5.51 -11.10
C GLN A 74 -10.22 6.13 -9.70
N VAL A 75 -9.30 5.57 -8.88
CA VAL A 75 -8.96 6.08 -7.55
C VAL A 75 -7.47 6.37 -7.48
N SER A 76 -7.09 7.35 -6.67
CA SER A 76 -5.69 7.69 -6.44
C SER A 76 -5.00 6.73 -5.48
N ASP A 77 -5.76 6.04 -4.62
CA ASP A 77 -5.24 5.10 -3.62
C ASP A 77 -6.34 4.12 -3.19
N ILE A 78 -5.95 3.02 -2.54
CA ILE A 78 -6.86 2.00 -2.00
C ILE A 78 -6.28 1.38 -0.73
N GLN A 79 -7.15 1.04 0.23
CA GLN A 79 -6.77 0.27 1.41
C GLN A 79 -6.41 -1.16 1.03
N ILE A 80 -5.40 -1.72 1.70
CA ILE A 80 -4.87 -3.05 1.35
C ILE A 80 -5.90 -4.17 1.60
N ASP A 81 -6.75 -4.02 2.60
CA ASP A 81 -7.81 -4.95 2.93
C ASP A 81 -8.95 -4.98 1.89
N LEU A 82 -9.07 -3.94 1.05
CA LEU A 82 -10.02 -3.88 -0.06
C LEU A 82 -9.47 -4.49 -1.37
N ILE A 83 -8.19 -4.88 -1.39
CA ILE A 83 -7.56 -5.48 -2.57
C ILE A 83 -8.12 -6.88 -2.81
N LYS A 84 -8.61 -7.10 -4.04
CA LYS A 84 -9.10 -8.42 -4.48
C LYS A 84 -7.93 -9.32 -4.90
N TYR A 85 -8.12 -10.63 -4.81
CA TYR A 85 -7.16 -11.62 -5.30
C TYR A 85 -6.76 -11.41 -6.78
N SER A 86 -7.67 -10.90 -7.61
CA SER A 86 -7.40 -10.63 -9.03
C SER A 86 -6.44 -9.47 -9.28
N PHE A 87 -6.17 -8.62 -8.28
CA PHE A 87 -5.37 -7.41 -8.42
C PHE A 87 -3.99 -7.69 -9.01
N ALA A 88 -3.28 -8.69 -8.49
CA ALA A 88 -1.92 -8.99 -8.93
C ALA A 88 -1.88 -9.41 -10.42
N MET A 89 -2.84 -10.22 -10.86
CA MET A 89 -2.95 -10.67 -12.25
C MET A 89 -3.32 -9.51 -13.18
N GLU A 90 -4.27 -8.67 -12.78
CA GLU A 90 -4.68 -7.50 -13.55
C GLU A 90 -3.55 -6.47 -13.66
N TYR A 91 -2.80 -6.25 -12.59
CA TYR A 91 -1.63 -5.38 -12.58
C TYR A 91 -0.53 -5.91 -13.50
N GLU A 92 -0.23 -7.21 -13.47
CA GLU A 92 0.75 -7.81 -14.38
C GLU A 92 0.37 -7.62 -15.86
N ILE A 93 -0.91 -7.82 -16.20
CA ILE A 93 -1.42 -7.59 -17.55
C ILE A 93 -1.30 -6.11 -17.93
N TYR A 94 -1.61 -5.18 -17.02
CA TYR A 94 -1.46 -3.74 -17.24
C TYR A 94 0.00 -3.36 -17.54
N LEU A 95 0.96 -3.88 -16.76
CA LEU A 95 2.37 -3.61 -16.98
C LEU A 95 2.85 -4.10 -18.35
N LYS A 96 2.39 -5.27 -18.78
CA LYS A 96 2.75 -5.86 -20.08
C LYS A 96 2.08 -5.14 -21.25
N SER A 97 0.80 -4.78 -21.13
CA SER A 97 -0.01 -4.25 -22.24
C SER A 97 0.09 -2.73 -22.40
N ILE A 98 0.00 -1.97 -21.30
CA ILE A 98 -0.05 -0.51 -21.33
C ILE A 98 1.35 0.08 -21.14
N VAL A 99 2.05 -0.36 -20.10
CA VAL A 99 3.40 0.14 -19.78
C VAL A 99 4.46 -0.48 -20.72
N LYS A 100 4.09 -1.54 -21.47
CA LYS A 100 4.95 -2.28 -22.41
C LYS A 100 6.24 -2.78 -21.77
N LEU A 101 6.19 -3.15 -20.49
CA LEU A 101 7.29 -3.79 -19.80
C LEU A 101 7.35 -5.26 -20.22
N HIS A 102 8.23 -5.57 -21.18
CA HIS A 102 8.53 -6.94 -21.59
C HIS A 102 9.33 -7.68 -20.51
N GLN A 103 9.19 -9.02 -20.44
CA GLN A 103 9.92 -9.91 -19.52
C GLN A 103 11.42 -9.98 -19.81
N ASN A 104 12.14 -8.87 -19.72
CA ASN A 104 13.60 -8.78 -19.58
C ASN A 104 14.01 -7.94 -18.36
N HIS A 105 13.05 -7.36 -17.63
CA HIS A 105 13.33 -6.47 -16.50
C HIS A 105 13.34 -7.19 -15.14
N TRP A 106 12.69 -8.36 -15.04
CA TRP A 106 12.66 -9.20 -13.83
C TRP A 106 13.98 -9.96 -13.61
N SER A 107 14.65 -10.37 -14.70
CA SER A 107 15.94 -11.08 -14.64
C SER A 107 17.15 -10.15 -14.38
N SER A 108 16.98 -8.84 -14.54
CA SER A 108 17.98 -7.87 -14.07
C SER A 108 17.86 -7.58 -12.56
N LEU A 109 16.96 -8.26 -11.83
CA LEU A 109 16.78 -8.12 -10.38
C LEU A 109 17.77 -8.98 -9.56
N CYS A 110 18.61 -9.79 -10.21
CA CYS A 110 19.63 -10.62 -9.53
C CYS A 110 21.08 -10.36 -10.00
N ASN A 111 21.33 -9.34 -10.83
CA ASN A 111 22.70 -8.97 -11.21
C ASN A 111 23.04 -7.58 -10.65
N ILE A 112 23.37 -7.57 -9.37
CA ILE A 112 24.54 -6.97 -8.70
C ILE A 112 24.52 -7.51 -7.27
#